data_AF-A0A954EF44-F1
#
_entry.id   AF-A0A954EF44-F1
#
_cell.length_a   1.000
_cell.length_b   1.000
_cell.length_c   1.000
_cell.angle_alpha   90.00
_cell.angle_beta   90.00
_cell.angle_gamma   90.00
#
_symmetry.space_group_name_H-M   'P 1'
#
loop_
_entity.id
_entity.type
_entity.pdbx_description
1 polymer ?
#
loop_
_entity_poly.entity_id
_entity_poly.type
_entity_poly.pdbx_seq_one_letter_code
_entity_poly.pdbx_strand_id
1 'polypeptide(L)'
;LARTLQSYVLPKETDWPMIRIHIVLSTVLTVLCGGLTASAQMHEPNFAPAQQGVIQSPKIVAKSTQPASTQLQGLLDEAIEISSRRYLVANEHSPWQIYHGLNAFRRDFLVEYEGRLIPAMDWLSESNPHFRGLPWFEKTVHGGRAHRYTEPYHFEGHPNQSLALMVMSNLPREHTFETSDGPITVNDIINNAKVTLDPREELTWTLWFLTHYLDSDEVWMTSQGQTWSIEKLVEDQIQTKVTGAACGGTHNLYALSVSRNNHIRRGGQMRGVWIQADQKIKRYLTAARSLQRPDGSFPTSYFRGYGSPKTFSEKIASSGHMMEWIVVAADQKQLNDPWIEKGIRYLCDCLIRYRDEPAECGPLYHAVSAVMLYRERLNGVAWPSPDDQVTPQQIKRSIANARENSGFQPPSPKKEEVQIETIPRTAELTEELEMIAPEGTDELSQQSQDGKLSIGVEEQPSRTKPTKTVEVLDAPEEGDSVTR
;
A
#
# COMPACT_ATOMS: atom_id res chain seq x y z
N LEU A 1 53.26 10.46 52.41
CA LEU A 1 53.20 9.38 53.43
C LEU A 1 53.00 8.07 52.67
N ALA A 2 54.05 7.33 52.29
CA ALA A 2 54.83 6.43 53.14
C ALA A 2 53.97 5.37 53.85
N ARG A 3 53.87 4.17 53.25
CA ARG A 3 54.26 2.86 53.84
C ARG A 3 53.93 1.72 52.85
N THR A 4 54.91 1.03 52.25
CA THR A 4 55.68 -0.13 52.76
C THR A 4 54.90 -1.45 52.57
N LEU A 5 55.25 -2.25 51.54
CA LEU A 5 55.93 -3.57 51.60
C LEU A 5 55.16 -4.61 52.46
N GLN A 6 54.90 -5.85 52.03
CA GLN A 6 55.91 -6.82 51.60
C GLN A 6 55.22 -8.09 51.03
N SER A 7 55.89 -8.69 50.05
CA SER A 7 55.75 -10.03 49.46
C SER A 7 55.51 -11.16 50.46
N TYR A 8 54.89 -12.28 50.04
CA TYR A 8 55.51 -13.63 50.04
C TYR A 8 54.60 -14.70 49.36
N VAL A 9 55.13 -15.25 48.26
CA VAL A 9 55.13 -16.66 47.78
C VAL A 9 53.81 -17.40 47.45
N LEU A 10 53.74 -17.81 46.18
CA LEU A 10 52.83 -18.79 45.57
C LEU A 10 53.02 -20.21 46.12
N PRO A 11 51.96 -21.03 46.08
CA PRO A 11 52.07 -22.43 45.67
C PRO A 11 51.38 -22.70 44.33
N LYS A 12 51.91 -23.73 43.68
CA LYS A 12 51.63 -24.26 42.35
C LYS A 12 50.27 -24.95 42.24
N GLU A 13 49.77 -24.95 40.99
CA GLU A 13 48.96 -25.98 40.32
C GLU A 13 47.61 -26.37 40.94
N THR A 14 46.51 -26.04 40.26
CA THR A 14 45.67 -27.01 39.50
C THR A 14 44.45 -26.34 38.85
N ASP A 15 44.40 -26.47 37.52
CA ASP A 15 43.26 -26.55 36.59
C ASP A 15 41.92 -25.84 36.87
N TRP A 16 41.65 -24.78 36.09
CA TRP A 16 40.29 -24.40 35.66
C TRP A 16 40.29 -23.70 34.28
N PRO A 17 40.11 -24.40 33.14
CA PRO A 17 39.90 -23.76 31.85
C PRO A 17 38.40 -23.77 31.49
N MET A 18 37.56 -23.04 32.22
CA MET A 18 36.13 -22.89 31.86
C MET A 18 35.60 -21.44 31.91
N ILE A 19 36.50 -20.44 31.97
CA ILE A 19 36.08 -19.02 32.03
C ILE A 19 36.58 -18.19 30.82
N ARG A 20 37.42 -18.76 29.94
CA ARG A 20 37.87 -18.06 28.71
C ARG A 20 37.06 -18.39 27.44
N ILE A 21 36.14 -19.34 27.49
CA ILE A 21 35.29 -19.70 26.33
C ILE A 21 34.04 -18.81 26.25
N HIS A 22 33.54 -18.28 27.36
CA HIS A 22 32.31 -17.46 27.35
C HIS A 22 32.50 -16.00 26.92
N ILE A 23 33.72 -15.44 26.98
CA ILE A 23 33.97 -14.04 26.59
C ILE A 23 34.30 -13.92 25.09
N VAL A 24 34.84 -14.97 24.46
CA VAL A 24 35.10 -14.97 23.01
C VAL A 24 33.84 -15.32 22.20
N LEU A 25 32.95 -16.17 22.72
CA LEU A 25 31.68 -16.50 22.05
C LEU A 25 30.69 -15.33 22.00
N SER A 26 30.60 -14.49 23.04
CA SER A 26 29.69 -13.34 23.03
C SER A 26 30.14 -12.22 22.09
N THR A 27 31.44 -12.09 21.82
CA THR A 27 31.95 -11.04 20.92
C THR A 27 31.81 -11.46 19.45
N VAL A 28 31.90 -12.77 19.15
CA VAL A 28 31.69 -13.30 17.79
C VAL A 28 30.20 -13.36 17.41
N LEU A 29 29.30 -13.60 18.37
CA LEU A 29 27.85 -13.59 18.10
C LEU A 29 27.30 -12.18 17.82
N THR A 30 27.92 -11.15 18.42
CA THR A 30 27.48 -9.75 18.21
C THR A 30 28.00 -9.17 16.88
N VAL A 31 29.11 -9.69 16.35
CA VAL A 31 29.66 -9.25 15.05
C VAL A 31 29.06 -10.05 13.87
N LEU A 32 28.52 -11.26 14.09
CA LEU A 32 27.83 -12.04 13.06
C LEU A 32 26.31 -11.79 12.97
N CYS A 33 25.67 -11.20 13.97
CA CYS A 33 24.25 -10.81 13.90
C CYS A 33 24.03 -9.35 13.47
N GLY A 34 25.08 -8.54 13.32
CA GLY A 34 24.99 -7.11 12.99
C GLY A 34 24.99 -6.74 11.51
N GLY A 35 24.96 -7.72 10.60
CA GLY A 35 25.19 -7.46 9.18
C GLY A 35 24.38 -8.37 8.28
N LEU A 36 23.05 -8.36 8.40
CA LEU A 36 22.11 -8.93 7.42
C LEU A 36 20.70 -8.37 7.63
N THR A 37 20.53 -7.06 7.82
CA THR A 37 19.26 -6.39 7.48
C THR A 37 19.26 -6.09 5.98
N ALA A 38 19.37 -7.13 5.17
CA ALA A 38 18.82 -7.05 3.83
C ALA A 38 17.30 -6.94 4.05
N SER A 39 16.73 -5.75 3.90
CA SER A 39 15.30 -5.66 3.59
C SER A 39 15.15 -6.38 2.26
N ALA A 40 14.89 -7.69 2.30
CA ALA A 40 14.37 -8.39 1.16
C ALA A 40 13.10 -7.62 0.79
N GLN A 41 13.16 -6.88 -0.31
CA GLN A 41 11.94 -6.52 -1.03
C GLN A 41 11.29 -7.87 -1.31
N MET A 42 10.29 -8.22 -0.51
CA MET A 42 9.45 -9.36 -0.83
C MET A 42 8.85 -9.02 -2.19
N HIS A 43 9.36 -9.66 -3.24
CA HIS A 43 8.64 -9.76 -4.50
C HIS A 43 7.24 -10.23 -4.16
N GLU A 44 6.21 -9.62 -4.79
CA GLU A 44 4.87 -10.20 -4.79
C GLU A 44 5.03 -11.67 -5.23
N PRO A 45 4.76 -12.66 -4.37
CA PRO A 45 5.00 -14.05 -4.73
C PRO A 45 3.94 -14.45 -5.74
N ASN A 46 4.29 -14.54 -7.03
CA ASN A 46 3.57 -15.23 -8.11
C ASN A 46 2.04 -15.38 -7.90
N PHE A 47 1.33 -14.27 -7.68
CA PHE A 47 -0.12 -14.23 -7.85
C PHE A 47 -0.43 -13.92 -9.31
N ALA A 48 -1.62 -14.33 -9.78
CA ALA A 48 -2.02 -14.17 -11.17
C ALA A 48 -1.70 -12.72 -11.61
N PRO A 49 -0.79 -12.53 -12.59
CA PRO A 49 -0.51 -11.19 -13.11
C PRO A 49 -1.82 -10.63 -13.67
N ALA A 50 -1.95 -9.31 -13.72
CA ALA A 50 -3.11 -8.71 -14.35
C ALA A 50 -3.28 -9.31 -15.75
N GLN A 51 -4.39 -10.02 -15.97
CA GLN A 51 -4.57 -10.81 -17.18
C GLN A 51 -4.91 -9.89 -18.35
N GLN A 52 -4.29 -10.14 -19.49
CA GLN A 52 -4.68 -9.54 -20.75
C GLN A 52 -5.67 -10.49 -21.43
N GLY A 53 -6.93 -10.09 -21.55
CA GLY A 53 -7.89 -10.84 -22.35
C GLY A 53 -8.22 -10.17 -23.68
N VAL A 54 -8.96 -10.91 -24.50
CA VAL A 54 -9.47 -10.49 -25.82
C VAL A 54 -10.72 -9.60 -25.70
N ILE A 55 -11.05 -9.17 -24.47
CA ILE A 55 -12.25 -8.38 -24.21
C ILE A 55 -12.05 -6.99 -24.83
N GLN A 56 -13.00 -6.58 -25.68
CA GLN A 56 -12.98 -5.25 -26.27
C GLN A 56 -12.89 -4.22 -25.16
N SER A 57 -11.89 -3.35 -25.25
CA SER A 57 -11.66 -2.28 -24.29
C SER A 57 -12.95 -1.51 -24.06
N PRO A 58 -13.27 -1.12 -22.81
CA PRO A 58 -14.30 -0.14 -22.58
C PRO A 58 -13.95 1.09 -23.42
N LYS A 59 -14.89 1.59 -24.23
CA LYS A 59 -14.71 2.87 -24.91
C LYS A 59 -14.61 3.95 -23.84
N ILE A 60 -13.40 4.32 -23.44
CA ILE A 60 -13.17 5.49 -22.62
C ILE A 60 -13.67 6.69 -23.45
N VAL A 61 -14.74 7.31 -22.97
CA VAL A 61 -15.31 8.49 -23.63
C VAL A 61 -14.30 9.61 -23.52
N ALA A 62 -13.69 9.97 -24.66
CA ALA A 62 -12.85 11.15 -24.77
C ALA A 62 -13.68 12.40 -24.40
N LYS A 63 -13.25 13.12 -23.35
CA LYS A 63 -13.67 14.51 -23.11
C LYS A 63 -12.53 15.47 -23.41
N SER A 64 -12.71 16.19 -24.52
CA SER A 64 -12.03 17.39 -25.07
C SER A 64 -11.84 18.53 -24.02
N THR A 65 -10.88 19.49 -24.03
CA THR A 65 -10.11 20.19 -25.11
C THR A 65 -8.91 21.06 -24.54
N GLN A 66 -7.69 20.95 -25.13
CA GLN A 66 -6.53 21.92 -25.25
C GLN A 66 -5.55 22.25 -24.07
N PRO A 67 -4.25 22.60 -24.32
CA PRO A 67 -3.19 21.66 -24.65
C PRO A 67 -2.01 21.69 -23.64
N ALA A 68 -1.66 20.53 -23.09
CA ALA A 68 -0.24 20.14 -23.16
C ALA A 68 0.06 19.88 -24.65
N SER A 69 1.33 19.82 -25.10
CA SER A 69 1.62 19.48 -26.51
C SER A 69 0.68 18.33 -26.93
N THR A 70 -0.07 18.49 -28.02
CA THR A 70 -1.11 17.51 -28.41
C THR A 70 -0.58 16.08 -28.43
N GLN A 71 0.73 15.96 -28.67
CA GLN A 71 1.52 14.74 -28.57
C GLN A 71 1.65 14.17 -27.13
N LEU A 72 1.89 14.99 -26.10
CA LEU A 72 1.95 14.52 -24.71
C LEU A 72 0.57 14.05 -24.23
N GLN A 73 -0.49 14.81 -24.51
CA GLN A 73 -1.85 14.39 -24.14
C GLN A 73 -2.23 13.06 -24.83
N GLY A 74 -1.94 12.94 -26.13
CA GLY A 74 -2.15 11.68 -26.85
C GLY A 74 -1.37 10.50 -26.25
N LEU A 75 -0.12 10.73 -25.82
CA LEU A 75 0.69 9.70 -25.17
C LEU A 75 0.12 9.25 -23.81
N LEU A 76 -0.38 10.19 -23.00
CA LEU A 76 -1.02 9.90 -21.72
C LEU A 76 -2.28 9.06 -21.93
N ASP A 77 -3.13 9.48 -22.87
CA ASP A 77 -4.40 8.80 -23.16
C ASP A 77 -4.17 7.39 -23.74
N GLU A 78 -3.21 7.22 -24.64
CA GLU A 78 -2.85 5.91 -25.19
C GLU A 78 -2.34 4.96 -24.09
N ALA A 79 -1.45 5.42 -23.21
CA ALA A 79 -0.94 4.61 -22.11
C ALA A 79 -2.06 4.17 -21.16
N ILE A 80 -2.96 5.08 -20.78
CA ILE A 80 -4.11 4.79 -19.91
C ILE A 80 -5.08 3.81 -20.59
N GLU A 81 -5.40 4.04 -21.87
CA GLU A 81 -6.28 3.16 -22.63
C GLU A 81 -5.71 1.75 -22.78
N ILE A 82 -4.41 1.62 -23.07
CA ILE A 82 -3.76 0.32 -23.18
C ILE A 82 -3.74 -0.40 -21.83
N SER A 83 -3.41 0.30 -20.75
CA SER A 83 -3.38 -0.28 -19.42
C SER A 83 -4.76 -0.70 -18.91
N SER A 84 -5.84 0.00 -19.30
CA SER A 84 -7.22 -0.35 -18.89
C SER A 84 -7.73 -1.65 -19.51
N ARG A 85 -7.04 -2.19 -20.52
CA ARG A 85 -7.35 -3.49 -21.14
C ARG A 85 -6.90 -4.67 -20.28
N ARG A 86 -6.07 -4.43 -19.26
CA ARG A 86 -5.67 -5.41 -18.25
C ARG A 86 -6.74 -5.44 -17.17
N TYR A 87 -7.46 -6.55 -17.08
CA TYR A 87 -8.51 -6.72 -16.09
C TYR A 87 -8.08 -7.71 -15.02
N LEU A 88 -8.71 -7.55 -13.85
CA LEU A 88 -8.63 -8.52 -12.77
C LEU A 88 -9.97 -9.24 -12.69
N VAL A 89 -9.92 -10.49 -12.27
CA VAL A 89 -11.09 -11.36 -12.08
C VAL A 89 -11.49 -11.30 -10.61
N ALA A 90 -12.73 -10.87 -10.35
CA ALA A 90 -13.36 -10.84 -9.04
C ALA A 90 -13.39 -12.24 -8.41
N ASN A 91 -13.15 -12.33 -7.10
CA ASN A 91 -13.03 -13.57 -6.32
C ASN A 91 -11.83 -14.48 -6.68
N GLU A 92 -11.11 -14.24 -7.78
CA GLU A 92 -9.84 -14.93 -8.08
C GLU A 92 -8.62 -14.09 -7.71
N HIS A 93 -8.62 -12.81 -8.11
CA HIS A 93 -7.59 -11.87 -7.71
C HIS A 93 -7.86 -11.40 -6.29
N SER A 94 -6.79 -11.19 -5.54
CA SER A 94 -6.90 -10.83 -4.13
C SER A 94 -7.45 -9.41 -3.97
N PRO A 95 -8.13 -9.12 -2.85
CA PRO A 95 -8.45 -7.76 -2.42
C PRO A 95 -7.28 -6.80 -2.56
N TRP A 96 -6.07 -7.24 -2.20
CA TRP A 96 -4.84 -6.48 -2.38
C TRP A 96 -4.64 -6.03 -3.84
N GLN A 97 -4.78 -6.92 -4.80
CA GLN A 97 -4.62 -6.60 -6.22
C GLN A 97 -5.72 -5.65 -6.72
N ILE A 98 -6.96 -5.86 -6.29
CA ILE A 98 -8.12 -5.11 -6.77
C ILE A 98 -8.11 -3.66 -6.28
N TYR A 99 -7.76 -3.38 -5.01
CA TYR A 99 -7.70 -1.97 -4.56
C TYR A 99 -6.55 -1.18 -5.20
N HIS A 100 -5.49 -1.84 -5.69
CA HIS A 100 -4.49 -1.16 -6.51
C HIS A 100 -5.08 -0.71 -7.85
N GLY A 101 -5.91 -1.55 -8.47
CA GLY A 101 -6.67 -1.15 -9.66
C GLY A 101 -7.59 0.05 -9.41
N LEU A 102 -8.26 0.08 -8.25
CA LEU A 102 -9.06 1.21 -7.78
C LEU A 102 -8.22 2.48 -7.51
N ASN A 103 -6.96 2.37 -7.08
CA ASN A 103 -6.06 3.53 -6.94
C ASN A 103 -5.82 4.22 -8.28
N ALA A 104 -5.58 3.43 -9.33
CA ALA A 104 -5.38 3.95 -10.68
C ALA A 104 -6.68 4.46 -11.31
N PHE A 105 -7.63 3.55 -11.57
CA PHE A 105 -8.80 3.80 -12.40
C PHE A 105 -10.03 4.25 -11.62
N ARG A 106 -9.97 4.23 -10.27
CA ARG A 106 -11.02 4.75 -9.39
C ARG A 106 -12.37 4.08 -9.68
N ARG A 107 -13.45 4.87 -9.79
CA ARG A 107 -14.79 4.38 -10.13
C ARG A 107 -14.90 3.80 -11.54
N ASP A 108 -13.94 4.09 -12.43
CA ASP A 108 -13.91 3.56 -13.79
C ASP A 108 -13.18 2.20 -13.87
N PHE A 109 -12.62 1.71 -12.75
CA PHE A 109 -11.98 0.39 -12.73
C PHE A 109 -13.01 -0.71 -12.93
N LEU A 110 -12.73 -1.62 -13.87
CA LEU A 110 -13.58 -2.78 -14.14
C LEU A 110 -12.88 -4.07 -13.71
N VAL A 111 -13.67 -4.99 -13.17
CA VAL A 111 -13.27 -6.37 -12.90
C VAL A 111 -14.16 -7.32 -13.69
N GLU A 112 -13.61 -8.47 -14.06
CA GLU A 112 -14.40 -9.56 -14.62
C GLU A 112 -15.08 -10.33 -13.49
N TYR A 113 -16.39 -10.47 -13.56
CA TYR A 113 -17.18 -11.24 -12.61
C TYR A 113 -18.22 -12.05 -13.40
N GLU A 114 -18.15 -13.37 -13.29
CA GLU A 114 -19.03 -14.32 -13.99
C GLU A 114 -19.09 -14.09 -15.51
N GLY A 115 -17.93 -13.85 -16.14
CA GLY A 115 -17.79 -13.64 -17.58
C GLY A 115 -18.21 -12.25 -18.07
N ARG A 116 -18.43 -11.28 -17.17
CA ARG A 116 -18.81 -9.90 -17.50
C ARG A 116 -17.88 -8.90 -16.85
N LEU A 117 -17.53 -7.83 -17.57
CA LEU A 117 -16.85 -6.69 -16.96
C LEU A 117 -17.85 -5.80 -16.23
N ILE A 118 -17.62 -5.59 -14.93
CA ILE A 118 -18.47 -4.77 -14.07
C ILE A 118 -17.63 -3.75 -13.29
N PRO A 119 -18.19 -2.59 -12.88
CA PRO A 119 -17.47 -1.63 -12.07
C PRO A 119 -17.04 -2.26 -10.74
N ALA A 120 -15.73 -2.22 -10.45
CA ALA A 120 -15.16 -2.84 -9.27
C ALA A 120 -15.71 -2.23 -7.97
N MET A 121 -15.98 -0.93 -7.96
CA MET A 121 -16.56 -0.25 -6.79
C MET A 121 -18.01 -0.68 -6.54
N ASP A 122 -18.84 -0.82 -7.59
CA ASP A 122 -20.23 -1.28 -7.44
C ASP A 122 -20.25 -2.71 -6.91
N TRP A 123 -19.45 -3.60 -7.51
CA TRP A 123 -19.28 -4.97 -7.06
C TRP A 123 -18.86 -5.03 -5.58
N LEU A 124 -17.79 -4.32 -5.22
CA LEU A 124 -17.28 -4.26 -3.86
C LEU A 124 -18.33 -3.77 -2.85
N SER A 125 -19.16 -2.81 -3.26
CA SER A 125 -20.17 -2.19 -2.40
C SER A 125 -21.41 -3.07 -2.22
N GLU A 126 -21.87 -3.73 -3.28
CA GLU A 126 -23.17 -4.39 -3.34
C GLU A 126 -23.10 -5.91 -3.09
N SER A 127 -21.93 -6.55 -3.26
CA SER A 127 -21.86 -8.03 -3.31
C SER A 127 -21.30 -8.72 -2.07
N ASN A 128 -20.80 -7.98 -1.06
CA ASN A 128 -20.04 -8.54 0.08
C ASN A 128 -18.98 -9.56 -0.40
N PRO A 129 -17.97 -9.12 -1.19
CA PRO A 129 -17.06 -10.05 -1.84
C PRO A 129 -16.21 -10.81 -0.84
N HIS A 130 -15.97 -12.09 -1.14
CA HIS A 130 -15.15 -12.98 -0.32
C HIS A 130 -13.93 -13.44 -1.11
N PHE A 131 -12.79 -13.50 -0.43
CA PHE A 131 -11.57 -14.08 -0.96
C PHE A 131 -11.10 -15.19 -0.03
N ARG A 132 -10.92 -16.40 -0.58
CA ARG A 132 -10.59 -17.62 0.20
C ARG A 132 -11.51 -17.83 1.41
N GLY A 133 -12.81 -17.56 1.23
CA GLY A 133 -13.84 -17.74 2.27
C GLY A 133 -13.89 -16.65 3.33
N LEU A 134 -13.09 -15.59 3.22
CA LEU A 134 -13.09 -14.46 4.16
C LEU A 134 -13.64 -13.20 3.48
N PRO A 135 -14.49 -12.40 4.16
CA PRO A 135 -15.06 -11.19 3.59
C PRO A 135 -14.01 -10.10 3.43
N TRP A 136 -14.19 -9.21 2.46
CA TRP A 136 -13.32 -8.03 2.35
C TRP A 136 -13.58 -7.03 3.48
N PHE A 137 -14.84 -6.75 3.80
CA PHE A 137 -15.21 -5.81 4.86
C PHE A 137 -15.88 -6.52 6.02
N GLU A 138 -15.55 -6.07 7.22
CA GLU A 138 -16.03 -6.64 8.48
C GLU A 138 -16.64 -5.56 9.36
N LYS A 139 -17.71 -5.91 10.08
CA LYS A 139 -18.16 -5.12 11.22
C LYS A 139 -17.22 -5.29 12.39
N THR A 140 -17.04 -4.22 13.16
CA THR A 140 -16.31 -4.24 14.41
C THR A 140 -17.16 -3.62 15.51
N VAL A 141 -16.73 -3.79 16.76
CA VAL A 141 -17.33 -3.08 17.91
C VAL A 141 -17.17 -1.55 17.82
N HIS A 142 -16.39 -1.03 16.88
CA HIS A 142 -16.11 0.39 16.68
C HIS A 142 -16.62 0.93 15.33
N GLY A 143 -17.39 0.14 14.58
CA GLY A 143 -17.89 0.49 13.25
C GLY A 143 -17.60 -0.63 12.25
N GLY A 144 -16.64 -0.40 11.35
CA GLY A 144 -16.23 -1.41 10.38
C GLY A 144 -14.78 -1.24 9.93
N ARG A 145 -14.25 -2.23 9.22
CA ARG A 145 -12.89 -2.18 8.67
C ARG A 145 -12.77 -3.06 7.43
N ALA A 146 -11.73 -2.81 6.63
CA ALA A 146 -11.27 -3.83 5.70
C ALA A 146 -10.57 -4.96 6.49
N HIS A 147 -10.70 -6.18 5.99
CA HIS A 147 -10.11 -7.39 6.56
C HIS A 147 -8.59 -7.28 6.51
N ARG A 148 -7.92 -7.65 7.60
CA ARG A 148 -6.45 -7.62 7.66
C ARG A 148 -5.86 -8.90 7.10
N TYR A 149 -4.71 -8.81 6.45
CA TYR A 149 -4.07 -10.00 5.90
C TYR A 149 -3.74 -11.06 6.97
N THR A 150 -3.91 -12.33 6.60
CA THR A 150 -3.37 -13.50 7.31
C THR A 150 -2.20 -14.10 6.53
N GLU A 151 -2.24 -14.01 5.20
CA GLU A 151 -1.15 -14.28 4.27
C GLU A 151 -0.81 -13.00 3.50
N PRO A 152 0.49 -12.67 3.30
CA PRO A 152 0.89 -11.46 2.58
C PRO A 152 0.16 -11.31 1.24
N TYR A 153 -0.26 -10.07 0.94
CA TYR A 153 -0.91 -9.70 -0.33
C TYR A 153 -2.29 -10.32 -0.59
N HIS A 154 -2.94 -10.93 0.40
CA HIS A 154 -4.36 -11.29 0.27
C HIS A 154 -5.29 -10.11 0.49
N PHE A 155 -5.17 -9.51 1.67
CA PHE A 155 -5.96 -8.36 2.08
C PHE A 155 -5.02 -7.20 2.43
N GLU A 156 -5.50 -6.20 3.15
CA GLU A 156 -4.62 -5.10 3.55
C GLU A 156 -3.50 -5.57 4.47
N GLY A 157 -2.27 -5.25 4.05
CA GLY A 157 -1.02 -5.48 4.79
C GLY A 157 -0.89 -4.60 6.02
N HIS A 158 -1.55 -3.44 6.01
CA HIS A 158 -1.49 -2.46 7.09
C HIS A 158 -2.88 -1.89 7.36
N PRO A 159 -3.17 -1.48 8.60
CA PRO A 159 -4.46 -0.88 8.93
C PRO A 159 -4.80 0.28 7.99
N ASN A 160 -5.99 0.20 7.38
CA ASN A 160 -6.56 1.23 6.50
C ASN A 160 -5.89 1.36 5.12
N GLN A 161 -4.99 0.44 4.73
CA GLN A 161 -4.33 0.47 3.42
C GLN A 161 -5.34 0.41 2.26
N SER A 162 -6.39 -0.42 2.37
CA SER A 162 -7.39 -0.54 1.30
C SER A 162 -8.05 0.81 1.03
N LEU A 163 -8.50 1.50 2.08
CA LEU A 163 -9.20 2.77 1.96
C LEU A 163 -8.27 3.92 1.59
N ALA A 164 -7.01 3.89 2.04
CA ALA A 164 -5.99 4.84 1.63
C ALA A 164 -5.80 4.83 0.10
N LEU A 165 -5.72 3.65 -0.51
CA LEU A 165 -5.60 3.50 -1.97
C LEU A 165 -6.92 3.80 -2.71
N MET A 166 -8.05 3.82 -2.01
CA MET A 166 -9.36 4.14 -2.58
C MET A 166 -9.76 5.61 -2.43
N VAL A 167 -8.98 6.48 -1.74
CA VAL A 167 -9.40 7.88 -1.48
C VAL A 167 -9.71 8.65 -2.76
N MET A 168 -8.99 8.36 -3.86
CA MET A 168 -9.23 9.01 -5.15
C MET A 168 -10.54 8.59 -5.82
N SER A 169 -11.16 7.49 -5.38
CA SER A 169 -12.54 7.15 -5.74
C SER A 169 -13.60 8.06 -5.09
N ASN A 170 -13.16 8.90 -4.15
CA ASN A 170 -13.92 9.93 -3.46
C ASN A 170 -15.29 9.41 -2.97
N LEU A 171 -15.28 8.39 -2.12
CA LEU A 171 -16.53 7.85 -1.59
C LEU A 171 -17.12 8.82 -0.55
N PRO A 172 -18.43 9.10 -0.57
CA PRO A 172 -19.07 9.87 0.50
C PRO A 172 -19.02 9.09 1.82
N ARG A 173 -19.14 9.80 2.95
CA ARG A 173 -19.08 9.19 4.29
C ARG A 173 -20.19 8.15 4.51
N GLU A 174 -21.32 8.36 3.88
CA GLU A 174 -22.51 7.52 3.94
C GLU A 174 -22.48 6.37 2.92
N HIS A 175 -21.45 6.30 2.07
CA HIS A 175 -21.27 5.17 1.15
C HIS A 175 -21.19 3.87 1.93
N THR A 176 -21.95 2.86 1.51
CA THR A 176 -22.06 1.57 2.20
C THR A 176 -21.28 0.48 1.50
N PHE A 177 -20.72 -0.42 2.30
CA PHE A 177 -20.22 -1.73 1.87
C PHE A 177 -21.03 -2.81 2.57
N GLU A 178 -21.56 -3.76 1.81
CA GLU A 178 -22.22 -4.93 2.38
C GLU A 178 -21.20 -5.83 3.12
N THR A 179 -21.61 -6.33 4.29
CA THR A 179 -20.84 -7.30 5.09
C THR A 179 -21.76 -8.42 5.57
N SER A 180 -21.19 -9.51 6.08
CA SER A 180 -21.96 -10.66 6.58
C SER A 180 -22.89 -10.31 7.75
N ASP A 181 -22.56 -9.27 8.51
CA ASP A 181 -23.35 -8.81 9.67
C ASP A 181 -24.18 -7.55 9.35
N GLY A 182 -24.42 -7.30 8.06
CA GLY A 182 -25.12 -6.13 7.51
C GLY A 182 -24.18 -5.01 7.07
N PRO A 183 -24.68 -3.93 6.45
CA PRO A 183 -23.82 -2.92 5.83
C PRO A 183 -23.03 -2.11 6.86
N ILE A 184 -21.85 -1.66 6.44
CA ILE A 184 -21.04 -0.62 7.11
C ILE A 184 -20.88 0.58 6.20
N THR A 185 -20.71 1.78 6.77
CA THR A 185 -20.45 3.01 6.03
C THR A 185 -18.97 3.36 6.02
N VAL A 186 -18.55 4.24 5.10
CA VAL A 186 -17.22 4.87 5.17
C VAL A 186 -17.03 5.59 6.53
N ASN A 187 -18.07 6.20 7.09
CA ASN A 187 -18.02 6.81 8.41
C ASN A 187 -17.75 5.80 9.54
N ASP A 188 -18.30 4.59 9.44
CA ASP A 188 -18.01 3.49 10.37
C ASP A 188 -16.54 3.07 10.30
N ILE A 189 -15.96 3.08 9.09
CA ILE A 189 -14.54 2.79 8.89
C ILE A 189 -13.65 3.91 9.44
N ILE A 190 -14.04 5.18 9.25
CA ILE A 190 -13.37 6.35 9.86
C ILE A 190 -13.37 6.23 11.39
N ASN A 191 -14.53 5.92 11.98
CA ASN A 191 -14.66 5.76 13.43
C ASN A 191 -13.78 4.62 13.96
N ASN A 192 -13.80 3.47 13.30
CA ASN A 192 -12.93 2.36 13.65
C ASN A 192 -11.45 2.77 13.56
N ALA A 193 -11.03 3.39 12.44
CA ALA A 193 -9.66 3.85 12.24
C ALA A 193 -9.18 4.81 13.33
N LYS A 194 -10.04 5.75 13.76
CA LYS A 194 -9.74 6.69 14.86
C LYS A 194 -9.56 5.98 16.20
N VAL A 195 -10.47 5.07 16.54
CA VAL A 195 -10.48 4.39 17.85
C VAL A 195 -9.36 3.34 17.96
N THR A 196 -9.07 2.61 16.88
CA THR A 196 -8.08 1.52 16.87
C THR A 196 -6.68 1.94 16.48
N LEU A 197 -6.42 3.25 16.31
CA LEU A 197 -5.11 3.76 15.93
C LEU A 197 -4.06 3.36 16.97
N ASP A 198 -2.96 2.76 16.48
CA ASP A 198 -1.87 2.28 17.32
C ASP A 198 -0.52 2.76 16.76
N PRO A 199 0.26 3.55 17.51
CA PRO A 199 1.56 4.06 17.04
C PRO A 199 2.63 3.00 16.84
N ARG A 200 2.39 1.74 17.22
CA ARG A 200 3.28 0.61 16.95
C ARG A 200 3.13 0.06 15.54
N GLU A 201 2.04 0.42 14.85
CA GLU A 201 1.74 0.05 13.47
C GLU A 201 2.30 1.11 12.49
N GLU A 202 2.31 0.78 11.19
CA GLU A 202 2.63 1.77 10.16
C GLU A 202 1.47 2.78 10.00
N LEU A 203 1.67 4.00 10.51
CA LEU A 203 0.64 5.06 10.51
C LEU A 203 0.41 5.72 9.13
N THR A 204 1.27 5.46 8.13
CA THR A 204 1.23 6.08 6.80
C THR A 204 -0.12 5.91 6.11
N TRP A 205 -0.67 4.70 6.12
CA TRP A 205 -1.96 4.40 5.50
C TRP A 205 -3.12 5.06 6.23
N THR A 206 -3.04 5.11 7.56
CA THR A 206 -4.04 5.80 8.40
C THR A 206 -4.02 7.30 8.14
N LEU A 207 -2.84 7.92 8.04
CA LEU A 207 -2.70 9.34 7.68
C LEU A 207 -3.27 9.61 6.28
N TRP A 208 -2.90 8.81 5.28
CA TRP A 208 -3.40 8.95 3.91
C TRP A 208 -4.93 8.85 3.86
N PHE A 209 -5.52 7.84 4.50
CA PHE A 209 -6.96 7.69 4.56
C PHE A 209 -7.64 8.87 5.30
N LEU A 210 -7.26 9.13 6.55
CA LEU A 210 -7.97 10.07 7.41
C LEU A 210 -7.82 11.52 6.95
N THR A 211 -6.69 11.93 6.36
CA THR A 211 -6.54 13.32 5.90
C THR A 211 -7.54 13.72 4.82
N HIS A 212 -8.05 12.74 4.06
CA HIS A 212 -9.11 12.98 3.08
C HIS A 212 -10.42 13.39 3.75
N TYR A 213 -10.75 12.77 4.89
CA TYR A 213 -12.05 12.92 5.56
C TYR A 213 -12.03 13.81 6.80
N LEU A 214 -10.90 14.04 7.45
CA LEU A 214 -10.87 14.81 8.71
C LEU A 214 -10.19 16.16 8.49
N ASP A 215 -10.65 17.17 9.24
CA ASP A 215 -9.98 18.45 9.31
C ASP A 215 -8.67 18.35 10.10
N SER A 216 -7.74 19.27 9.82
CA SER A 216 -6.40 19.22 10.42
C SER A 216 -6.40 19.40 11.95
N ASP A 217 -7.38 20.14 12.47
CA ASP A 217 -7.58 20.43 13.89
C ASP A 217 -8.56 19.48 14.58
N GLU A 218 -9.08 18.49 13.86
CA GLU A 218 -9.92 17.46 14.47
C GLU A 218 -9.10 16.61 15.45
N VAL A 219 -9.60 16.51 16.67
CA VAL A 219 -8.98 15.75 17.77
C VAL A 219 -9.86 14.57 18.14
N TRP A 220 -9.26 13.42 18.38
CA TRP A 220 -9.94 12.23 18.88
C TRP A 220 -9.12 11.48 19.91
N MET A 221 -9.76 10.51 20.58
CA MET A 221 -9.14 9.63 21.55
C MET A 221 -9.22 8.18 21.06
N THR A 222 -8.11 7.45 21.18
CA THR A 222 -8.07 6.00 20.90
C THR A 222 -8.67 5.19 22.04
N SER A 223 -8.96 3.91 21.80
CA SER A 223 -9.36 2.97 22.86
C SER A 223 -8.30 2.81 23.96
N GLN A 224 -7.04 3.14 23.65
CA GLN A 224 -5.93 3.13 24.60
C GLN A 224 -5.80 4.44 25.39
N GLY A 225 -6.73 5.39 25.23
CA GLY A 225 -6.74 6.66 25.94
C GLY A 225 -5.74 7.70 25.41
N GLN A 226 -5.18 7.49 24.22
CA GLN A 226 -4.26 8.46 23.62
C GLN A 226 -5.03 9.50 22.80
N THR A 227 -4.68 10.77 22.98
CA THR A 227 -5.19 11.86 22.15
C THR A 227 -4.40 11.96 20.84
N TRP A 228 -5.12 12.04 19.73
CA TRP A 228 -4.60 12.13 18.36
C TRP A 228 -5.30 13.23 17.56
N SER A 229 -4.59 13.72 16.54
CA SER A 229 -5.07 14.64 15.52
C SER A 229 -4.38 14.33 14.20
N ILE A 230 -4.86 14.90 13.08
CA ILE A 230 -4.14 14.83 11.81
C ILE A 230 -2.77 15.48 11.94
N GLU A 231 -2.66 16.61 12.67
CA GLU A 231 -1.38 17.27 12.92
C GLU A 231 -0.36 16.34 13.62
N LYS A 232 -0.81 15.55 14.60
CA LYS A 232 0.04 14.56 15.27
C LYS A 232 0.44 13.41 14.35
N LEU A 233 -0.45 12.92 13.51
CA LEU A 233 -0.10 11.91 12.50
C LEU A 233 0.95 12.43 11.51
N VAL A 234 0.86 13.71 11.13
CA VAL A 234 1.88 14.37 10.30
C VAL A 234 3.21 14.48 11.04
N GLU A 235 3.19 14.83 12.33
CA GLU A 235 4.38 14.86 13.19
C GLU A 235 5.10 13.51 13.21
N ASP A 236 4.39 12.42 13.51
CA ASP A 236 4.93 11.06 13.49
C ASP A 236 5.49 10.69 12.10
N GLN A 237 4.75 11.02 11.04
CA GLN A 237 5.16 10.71 9.66
C GLN A 237 6.42 11.47 9.22
N ILE A 238 6.64 12.69 9.74
CA ILE A 238 7.88 13.45 9.53
C ILE A 238 9.08 12.72 10.12
N GLN A 239 8.91 12.00 11.23
CA GLN A 239 9.99 11.24 11.89
C GLN A 239 10.30 9.91 11.20
N THR A 240 9.41 9.40 10.34
CA THR A 240 9.67 8.13 9.64
C THR A 240 10.81 8.26 8.62
N LYS A 241 11.81 7.38 8.72
CA LYS A 241 12.93 7.29 7.76
C LYS A 241 12.43 6.81 6.41
N VAL A 242 12.66 7.58 5.34
CA VAL A 242 12.16 7.25 4.00
C VAL A 242 12.95 6.09 3.42
N THR A 243 14.28 6.13 3.58
CA THR A 243 15.18 5.08 3.08
C THR A 243 15.09 3.79 3.88
N GLY A 244 14.35 3.74 5.00
CA GLY A 244 14.12 2.51 5.78
C GLY A 244 12.84 1.76 5.39
N ALA A 245 11.92 2.40 4.67
CA ALA A 245 10.58 1.89 4.45
C ALA A 245 10.42 1.02 3.19
N ALA A 246 9.30 0.31 3.11
CA ALA A 246 8.85 -0.41 1.92
C ALA A 246 8.64 0.54 0.73
N CYS A 247 8.76 0.03 -0.50
CA CYS A 247 8.65 0.83 -1.73
C CYS A 247 9.49 2.12 -1.72
N GLY A 248 10.64 2.09 -1.03
CA GLY A 248 11.55 3.24 -0.91
C GLY A 248 10.98 4.43 -0.12
N GLY A 249 9.94 4.21 0.71
CA GLY A 249 9.28 5.26 1.49
C GLY A 249 8.46 6.24 0.65
N THR A 250 8.14 5.89 -0.59
CA THR A 250 7.32 6.71 -1.49
C THR A 250 5.90 6.88 -0.98
N HIS A 251 5.30 5.87 -0.35
CA HIS A 251 3.98 5.99 0.31
C HIS A 251 4.01 7.01 1.46
N ASN A 252 5.10 7.07 2.23
CA ASN A 252 5.29 8.04 3.31
C ASN A 252 5.30 9.47 2.75
N LEU A 253 6.03 9.67 1.65
CA LEU A 253 6.07 10.95 0.93
C LEU A 253 4.72 11.30 0.30
N TYR A 254 4.01 10.33 -0.23
CA TYR A 254 2.66 10.51 -0.77
C TYR A 254 1.70 10.97 0.32
N ALA A 255 1.62 10.24 1.44
CA ALA A 255 0.74 10.56 2.57
C ALA A 255 1.02 11.95 3.15
N LEU A 256 2.31 12.31 3.33
CA LEU A 256 2.69 13.67 3.73
C LEU A 256 2.25 14.72 2.70
N SER A 257 2.41 14.43 1.41
CA SER A 257 2.09 15.37 0.33
C SER A 257 0.58 15.62 0.25
N VAL A 258 -0.24 14.56 0.28
CA VAL A 258 -1.71 14.71 0.32
C VAL A 258 -2.13 15.44 1.58
N SER A 259 -1.59 15.10 2.74
CA SER A 259 -1.96 15.74 4.01
C SER A 259 -1.66 17.24 4.00
N ARG A 260 -0.45 17.60 3.55
CA ARG A 260 -0.04 18.99 3.38
C ARG A 260 -0.94 19.72 2.39
N ASN A 261 -1.26 19.09 1.25
CA ASN A 261 -2.09 19.70 0.22
C ASN A 261 -3.53 19.91 0.71
N ASN A 262 -4.11 18.95 1.45
CA ASN A 262 -5.43 19.06 2.06
C ASN A 262 -5.47 20.19 3.08
N HIS A 263 -4.45 20.28 3.95
CA HIS A 263 -4.32 21.36 4.92
C HIS A 263 -4.35 22.74 4.25
N ILE A 264 -3.52 22.96 3.22
CA ILE A 264 -3.49 24.24 2.49
C ILE A 264 -4.83 24.52 1.79
N ARG A 265 -5.43 23.52 1.14
CA ARG A 265 -6.71 23.69 0.43
C ARG A 265 -7.85 24.09 1.36
N ARG A 266 -7.82 23.63 2.61
CA ARG A 266 -8.79 24.01 3.66
C ARG A 266 -8.45 25.34 4.36
N GLY A 267 -7.53 26.12 3.82
CA GLY A 267 -7.13 27.43 4.38
C GLY A 267 -6.15 27.34 5.54
N GLY A 268 -5.56 26.16 5.77
CA GLY A 268 -4.51 25.94 6.76
C GLY A 268 -3.26 26.77 6.50
N GLN A 269 -2.57 27.15 7.57
CA GLN A 269 -1.34 27.96 7.51
C GLN A 269 -0.10 27.07 7.53
N MET A 270 0.88 27.40 6.69
CA MET A 270 2.19 26.72 6.67
C MET A 270 3.06 27.11 7.87
N ARG A 271 2.73 26.55 9.04
CA ARG A 271 3.44 26.72 10.32
C ARG A 271 3.55 25.39 11.07
N GLY A 272 4.40 25.32 12.09
CA GLY A 272 4.53 24.12 12.94
C GLY A 272 4.96 22.88 12.16
N VAL A 273 4.25 21.77 12.33
CA VAL A 273 4.58 20.51 11.63
C VAL A 273 4.35 20.62 10.12
N TRP A 274 3.46 21.50 9.67
CA TRP A 274 3.14 21.64 8.24
C TRP A 274 4.31 22.21 7.44
N ILE A 275 5.06 23.18 7.99
CA ILE A 275 6.28 23.67 7.34
C ILE A 275 7.38 22.61 7.35
N GLN A 276 7.48 21.79 8.40
CA GLN A 276 8.42 20.67 8.46
C GLN A 276 8.10 19.59 7.42
N ALA A 277 6.82 19.26 7.25
CA ALA A 277 6.34 18.35 6.21
C ALA A 277 6.71 18.88 4.80
N ASP A 278 6.42 20.15 4.51
CA ASP A 278 6.78 20.77 3.23
C ASP A 278 8.30 20.79 2.97
N GLN A 279 9.11 21.06 4.00
CA GLN A 279 10.57 20.99 3.90
C GLN A 279 11.05 19.56 3.58
N LYS A 280 10.51 18.54 4.27
CA LYS A 280 10.83 17.14 3.99
C LYS A 280 10.44 16.77 2.55
N ILE A 281 9.23 17.12 2.11
CA ILE A 281 8.77 16.87 0.73
C ILE A 281 9.71 17.54 -0.29
N LYS A 282 10.05 18.81 -0.11
CA LYS A 282 10.95 19.55 -1.01
C LYS A 282 12.36 18.98 -1.05
N ARG A 283 12.87 18.49 0.08
CA ARG A 283 14.16 17.78 0.14
C ARG A 283 14.13 16.53 -0.73
N TYR A 284 13.10 15.69 -0.60
CA TYR A 284 12.99 14.49 -1.41
C TYR A 284 12.64 14.76 -2.88
N LEU A 285 11.96 15.87 -3.21
CA LEU A 285 11.80 16.30 -4.61
C LEU A 285 13.15 16.64 -5.23
N THR A 286 14.01 17.33 -4.48
CA THR A 286 15.37 17.66 -4.92
C THR A 286 16.22 16.40 -5.10
N ALA A 287 16.15 15.46 -4.15
CA ALA A 287 16.84 14.18 -4.24
C ALA A 287 16.33 13.30 -5.40
N ALA A 288 15.02 13.24 -5.62
CA ALA A 288 14.44 12.52 -6.75
C ALA A 288 14.93 13.11 -8.08
N ARG A 289 14.92 14.43 -8.22
CA ARG A 289 15.42 15.11 -9.41
C ARG A 289 16.90 14.81 -9.70
N SER A 290 17.75 14.72 -8.67
CA SER A 290 19.17 14.40 -8.86
C SER A 290 19.42 12.93 -9.20
N LEU A 291 18.54 12.03 -8.77
CA LEU A 291 18.62 10.59 -9.04
C LEU A 291 17.99 10.17 -10.38
N GLN A 292 17.17 11.03 -11.00
CA GLN A 292 16.52 10.69 -12.25
C GLN A 292 17.55 10.41 -13.36
N ARG A 293 17.39 9.28 -14.04
CA ARG A 293 18.29 8.87 -15.12
C ARG A 293 18.07 9.70 -16.39
N PRO A 294 19.05 9.69 -17.32
CA PRO A 294 18.91 10.36 -18.62
C PRO A 294 17.74 9.88 -19.49
N ASP A 295 17.10 8.75 -19.20
CA ASP A 295 15.88 8.28 -19.90
C ASP A 295 14.57 8.66 -19.19
N GLY A 296 14.64 9.31 -18.02
CA GLY A 296 13.48 9.68 -17.21
C GLY A 296 13.14 8.69 -16.09
N SER A 297 13.73 7.49 -16.11
CA SER A 297 13.50 6.47 -15.09
C SER A 297 14.14 6.83 -13.74
N PHE A 298 13.68 6.16 -12.69
CA PHE A 298 14.26 6.24 -11.35
C PHE A 298 15.05 4.98 -10.98
N PRO A 299 16.01 5.07 -10.04
CA PRO A 299 16.74 3.91 -9.56
C PRO A 299 15.80 2.81 -9.03
N THR A 300 16.11 1.53 -9.26
CA THR A 300 15.27 0.41 -8.83
C THR A 300 15.20 0.25 -7.31
N SER A 301 16.22 0.74 -6.60
CA SER A 301 16.25 0.81 -5.14
C SER A 301 15.86 2.20 -4.61
N TYR A 302 15.10 2.97 -5.41
CA TYR A 302 14.58 4.29 -5.03
C TYR A 302 15.69 5.27 -4.63
N PHE A 303 15.65 5.78 -3.40
CA PHE A 303 16.66 6.69 -2.87
C PHE A 303 17.95 5.98 -2.42
N ARG A 304 17.98 4.64 -2.32
CA ARG A 304 19.17 3.88 -1.87
C ARG A 304 20.20 3.63 -2.97
N GLY A 305 19.84 3.87 -4.24
CA GLY A 305 20.77 3.80 -5.36
C GLY A 305 20.28 2.95 -6.53
N TYR A 306 21.21 2.77 -7.47
CA TYR A 306 20.92 2.22 -8.80
C TYR A 306 20.98 0.70 -8.82
N GLY A 307 19.96 0.08 -9.42
CA GLY A 307 20.02 -1.27 -9.97
C GLY A 307 19.62 -1.28 -11.44
N SER A 308 19.58 -2.48 -12.03
CA SER A 308 19.30 -2.69 -13.45
C SER A 308 18.01 -3.52 -13.61
N PRO A 309 16.88 -2.91 -13.99
CA PRO A 309 15.60 -3.61 -14.09
C PRO A 309 15.57 -4.53 -15.32
N LYS A 310 15.24 -5.80 -15.10
CA LYS A 310 15.20 -6.87 -16.10
C LYS A 310 13.79 -7.08 -16.66
N THR A 311 12.77 -7.02 -15.83
CA THR A 311 11.37 -7.27 -16.23
C THR A 311 10.59 -5.98 -16.42
N PHE A 312 9.45 -6.03 -17.10
CA PHE A 312 8.52 -4.90 -17.17
C PHE A 312 8.09 -4.42 -15.77
N SER A 313 7.69 -5.33 -14.87
CA SER A 313 7.36 -5.00 -13.48
C SER A 313 8.49 -4.23 -12.78
N GLU A 314 9.73 -4.69 -12.90
CA GLU A 314 10.89 -4.02 -12.27
C GLU A 314 11.16 -2.63 -12.86
N LYS A 315 10.88 -2.41 -14.16
CA LYS A 315 11.06 -1.11 -14.83
C LYS A 315 10.06 -0.07 -14.30
N ILE A 316 8.81 -0.49 -14.12
CA ILE A 316 7.73 0.41 -13.69
C ILE A 316 7.60 0.49 -12.17
N ALA A 317 8.11 -0.48 -11.40
CA ALA A 317 7.97 -0.51 -9.95
C ALA A 317 8.49 0.78 -9.30
N SER A 318 9.79 1.05 -9.39
CA SER A 318 10.35 2.22 -8.72
C SER A 318 9.91 3.52 -9.39
N SER A 319 9.90 3.58 -10.72
CA SER A 319 9.53 4.80 -11.45
C SER A 319 8.06 5.17 -11.25
N GLY A 320 7.16 4.18 -11.17
CA GLY A 320 5.74 4.37 -10.94
C GLY A 320 5.47 4.96 -9.57
N HIS A 321 5.94 4.29 -8.52
CA HIS A 321 5.85 4.79 -7.15
C HIS A 321 6.49 6.17 -6.97
N MET A 322 7.69 6.39 -7.53
CA MET A 322 8.37 7.68 -7.47
C MET A 322 7.54 8.78 -8.14
N MET A 323 7.08 8.55 -9.37
CA MET A 323 6.31 9.55 -10.09
C MET A 323 4.95 9.81 -9.46
N GLU A 324 4.29 8.80 -8.90
CA GLU A 324 3.01 8.96 -8.24
C GLU A 324 3.10 9.99 -7.10
N TRP A 325 4.06 9.83 -6.17
CA TRP A 325 4.21 10.80 -5.09
C TRP A 325 4.75 12.15 -5.60
N ILE A 326 5.66 12.17 -6.58
CA ILE A 326 6.20 13.43 -7.16
C ILE A 326 5.07 14.27 -7.75
N VAL A 327 4.16 13.64 -8.49
CA VAL A 327 3.00 14.32 -9.10
C VAL A 327 2.04 14.82 -8.04
N VAL A 328 1.92 14.19 -6.87
CA VAL A 328 1.13 14.75 -5.77
C VAL A 328 1.86 15.89 -5.06
N ALA A 329 3.17 15.76 -4.88
CA ALA A 329 4.00 16.72 -4.15
C ALA A 329 4.25 18.04 -4.88
N ALA A 330 4.35 17.99 -6.21
CA ALA A 330 4.66 19.12 -7.06
C ALA A 330 3.52 20.17 -7.05
N ASP A 331 3.85 21.46 -7.06
CA ASP A 331 2.87 22.49 -7.35
C ASP A 331 2.47 22.49 -8.86
N GLN A 332 1.46 23.28 -9.23
CA GLN A 332 0.95 23.30 -10.61
C GLN A 332 1.99 23.79 -11.62
N LYS A 333 2.90 24.69 -11.21
CA LYS A 333 3.96 25.20 -12.09
C LYS A 333 5.00 24.12 -12.31
N GLN A 334 5.41 23.43 -11.25
CA GLN A 334 6.39 22.35 -11.28
C GLN A 334 5.97 21.18 -12.17
N LEU A 335 4.67 20.93 -12.39
CA LEU A 335 4.23 19.90 -13.35
C LEU A 335 4.74 20.11 -14.78
N ASN A 336 5.10 21.34 -15.14
CA ASN A 336 5.70 21.69 -16.43
C ASN A 336 7.25 21.62 -16.40
N ASP A 337 7.85 21.24 -15.27
CA ASP A 337 9.29 21.06 -15.21
C ASP A 337 9.71 19.90 -16.11
N PRO A 338 10.76 20.07 -16.96
CA PRO A 338 11.14 19.04 -17.94
C PRO A 338 11.45 17.67 -17.34
N TRP A 339 11.93 17.61 -16.10
CA TRP A 339 12.28 16.36 -15.44
C TRP A 339 11.03 15.56 -15.00
N ILE A 340 9.94 16.24 -14.59
CA ILE A 340 8.66 15.59 -14.26
C ILE A 340 8.03 15.05 -15.54
N GLU A 341 7.92 15.88 -16.59
CA GLU A 341 7.38 15.43 -17.89
C GLU A 341 8.16 14.21 -18.41
N LYS A 342 9.49 14.23 -18.32
CA LYS A 342 10.33 13.13 -18.76
C LYS A 342 10.08 11.83 -17.98
N GLY A 343 9.85 11.92 -16.67
CA GLY A 343 9.48 10.75 -15.85
C GLY A 343 8.12 10.17 -16.24
N ILE A 344 7.14 11.03 -16.53
CA ILE A 344 5.82 10.60 -17.03
C ILE A 344 5.92 9.96 -18.41
N ARG A 345 6.70 10.55 -19.33
CA ARG A 345 6.94 9.98 -20.66
C ARG A 345 7.58 8.60 -20.57
N TYR A 346 8.56 8.41 -19.69
CA TYR A 346 9.16 7.11 -19.44
C TYR A 346 8.12 6.05 -19.03
N LEU A 347 7.20 6.40 -18.13
CA LEU A 347 6.13 5.49 -17.72
C LEU A 347 5.18 5.17 -18.87
N CYS A 348 4.73 6.18 -19.62
CA CYS A 348 3.86 5.97 -20.77
C CYS A 348 4.52 5.07 -21.82
N ASP A 349 5.78 5.33 -22.16
CA ASP A 349 6.56 4.51 -23.09
C ASP A 349 6.67 3.06 -22.61
N CYS A 350 6.86 2.83 -21.31
CA CYS A 350 6.90 1.48 -20.75
C CYS A 350 5.53 0.78 -20.84
N LEU A 351 4.45 1.46 -20.42
CA LEU A 351 3.09 0.91 -20.45
C LEU A 351 2.65 0.55 -21.88
N ILE A 352 3.04 1.35 -22.87
CA ILE A 352 2.72 1.13 -24.29
C ILE A 352 3.61 0.05 -24.90
N ARG A 353 4.94 0.14 -24.71
CA ARG A 353 5.90 -0.77 -25.34
C ARG A 353 5.80 -2.20 -24.82
N TYR A 354 5.59 -2.36 -23.52
CA TYR A 354 5.52 -3.67 -22.86
C TYR A 354 4.07 -4.08 -22.56
N ARG A 355 3.12 -3.57 -23.35
CA ARG A 355 1.69 -3.79 -23.15
C ARG A 355 1.27 -5.27 -23.14
N ASP A 356 2.04 -6.12 -23.80
CA ASP A 356 1.78 -7.56 -23.92
C ASP A 356 2.59 -8.40 -22.90
N GLU A 357 3.42 -7.76 -22.06
CA GLU A 357 4.17 -8.45 -21.00
C GLU A 357 3.33 -8.56 -19.71
N PRO A 358 3.47 -9.65 -18.93
CA PRO A 358 2.84 -9.76 -17.62
C PRO A 358 3.39 -8.68 -16.66
N ALA A 359 2.53 -8.19 -15.77
CA ALA A 359 2.89 -7.18 -14.79
C ALA A 359 2.32 -7.53 -13.40
N GLU A 360 3.13 -7.27 -12.38
CA GLU A 360 2.70 -7.28 -10.98
C GLU A 360 1.70 -6.14 -10.76
N CYS A 361 0.65 -6.37 -9.96
CA CYS A 361 -0.47 -5.44 -9.85
C CYS A 361 -0.06 -4.14 -9.16
N GLY A 362 0.72 -4.20 -8.08
CA GLY A 362 1.20 -3.01 -7.37
C GLY A 362 1.99 -2.09 -8.29
N PRO A 363 3.13 -2.55 -8.85
CA PRO A 363 3.93 -1.78 -9.80
C PRO A 363 3.12 -1.19 -10.97
N LEU A 364 2.23 -2.01 -11.57
CA LEU A 364 1.40 -1.58 -12.70
C LEU A 364 0.49 -0.41 -12.32
N TYR A 365 -0.32 -0.59 -11.29
CA TYR A 365 -1.35 0.41 -10.99
C TYR A 365 -0.78 1.66 -10.32
N HIS A 366 0.34 1.60 -9.60
CA HIS A 366 1.05 2.82 -9.18
C HIS A 366 1.60 3.62 -10.38
N ALA A 367 2.13 2.94 -11.40
CA ALA A 367 2.56 3.60 -12.63
C ALA A 367 1.40 4.24 -13.39
N VAL A 368 0.26 3.55 -13.51
CA VAL A 368 -0.94 4.10 -14.16
C VAL A 368 -1.53 5.26 -13.34
N SER A 369 -1.58 5.13 -12.02
CA SER A 369 -2.03 6.19 -11.11
C SER A 369 -1.21 7.47 -11.30
N ALA A 370 0.12 7.37 -11.38
CA ALA A 370 0.98 8.51 -11.65
C ALA A 370 0.63 9.23 -12.97
N VAL A 371 0.40 8.46 -14.05
CA VAL A 371 0.02 8.99 -15.37
C VAL A 371 -1.37 9.63 -15.33
N MET A 372 -2.34 9.00 -14.66
CA MET A 372 -3.70 9.54 -14.49
C MET A 372 -3.71 10.83 -13.68
N LEU A 373 -3.02 10.86 -12.53
CA LEU A 373 -2.87 12.05 -11.71
C LEU A 373 -2.23 13.20 -12.49
N TYR A 374 -1.18 12.92 -13.26
CA TYR A 374 -0.51 13.95 -14.05
C TYR A 374 -1.43 14.55 -15.12
N ARG A 375 -2.12 13.69 -15.88
CA ARG A 375 -3.09 14.10 -16.91
C ARG A 375 -4.18 14.99 -16.32
N GLU A 376 -4.78 14.55 -15.21
CA GLU A 376 -5.86 15.27 -14.55
C GLU A 376 -5.43 16.63 -14.03
N ARG A 377 -4.25 16.69 -13.39
CA ARG A 377 -3.72 17.97 -12.91
C ARG A 377 -3.37 18.91 -14.05
N LEU A 378 -2.84 18.43 -15.17
CA LEU A 378 -2.63 19.25 -16.37
C LEU A 378 -3.94 19.83 -16.91
N ASN A 379 -5.02 19.05 -16.81
CA ASN A 379 -6.36 19.46 -17.25
C ASN A 379 -7.13 20.27 -16.19
N GLY A 380 -6.48 20.64 -15.07
CA GLY A 380 -7.10 21.45 -14.01
C GLY A 380 -8.20 20.73 -13.24
N VAL A 381 -8.23 19.40 -13.27
CA VAL A 381 -9.17 18.61 -12.46
C VAL A 381 -8.83 18.83 -10.98
N ALA A 382 -9.81 19.30 -10.22
CA ALA A 382 -9.64 19.52 -8.79
C ALA A 382 -9.42 18.19 -8.07
N TRP A 383 -8.54 18.21 -7.06
CA TRP A 383 -8.37 17.06 -6.19
C TRP A 383 -9.68 16.77 -5.43
N PRO A 384 -10.11 15.52 -5.33
CA PRO A 384 -11.41 15.18 -4.74
C PRO A 384 -11.56 15.68 -3.30
N SER A 385 -12.75 16.16 -2.94
CA SER A 385 -13.17 16.34 -1.54
C SER A 385 -14.39 15.48 -1.27
N PRO A 386 -14.50 14.82 -0.11
CA PRO A 386 -15.73 14.15 0.31
C PRO A 386 -16.93 15.11 0.34
N ASP A 387 -16.68 16.39 0.62
CA ASP A 387 -17.70 17.42 0.74
C ASP A 387 -18.13 17.99 -0.63
N ASP A 388 -17.33 17.75 -1.69
CA ASP A 388 -17.62 18.23 -3.06
C ASP A 388 -18.64 17.34 -3.80
N GLN A 389 -19.27 16.36 -3.12
CA GLN A 389 -20.22 15.44 -3.74
C GLN A 389 -21.56 16.15 -4.07
N VAL A 390 -21.62 16.66 -5.29
CA VAL A 390 -22.58 16.29 -6.35
C VAL A 390 -23.62 15.24 -5.91
N THR A 391 -24.91 15.62 -5.92
CA THR A 391 -26.07 14.86 -5.39
C THR A 391 -26.12 13.37 -5.78
N PRO A 392 -26.79 12.51 -4.98
CA PRO A 392 -27.02 11.09 -5.32
C PRO A 392 -27.59 10.87 -6.73
N GLN A 393 -28.34 11.84 -7.27
CA GLN A 393 -28.85 11.83 -8.64
C GLN A 393 -27.77 11.89 -9.72
N GLN A 394 -26.71 12.65 -9.49
CA GLN A 394 -25.61 12.83 -10.43
C GLN A 394 -24.63 11.65 -10.37
N ILE A 395 -24.44 11.05 -9.17
CA ILE A 395 -23.76 9.75 -9.02
C ILE A 395 -24.55 8.67 -9.76
N LYS A 396 -25.88 8.59 -9.56
CA LYS A 396 -26.76 7.69 -10.32
C LYS A 396 -26.70 7.93 -11.83
N ARG A 397 -26.52 9.16 -12.31
CA ARG A 397 -26.36 9.47 -13.74
C ARG A 397 -24.99 9.05 -14.29
N SER A 398 -23.92 9.26 -13.53
CA SER A 398 -22.59 8.77 -13.92
C SER A 398 -22.55 7.25 -13.99
N ILE A 399 -23.18 6.60 -13.02
CA ILE A 399 -23.38 5.15 -12.97
C ILE A 399 -24.31 4.69 -14.10
N ALA A 400 -25.40 5.39 -14.39
CA ALA A 400 -26.30 5.05 -15.50
C ALA A 400 -25.58 5.16 -16.86
N ASN A 401 -24.76 6.18 -17.05
CA ASN A 401 -23.94 6.33 -18.26
C ASN A 401 -22.87 5.23 -18.36
N ALA A 402 -22.26 4.83 -17.24
CA ALA A 402 -21.34 3.70 -17.20
C ALA A 402 -22.05 2.35 -17.48
N ARG A 403 -23.27 2.17 -16.96
CA ARG A 403 -24.13 0.99 -17.16
C ARG A 403 -24.71 0.89 -18.57
N GLU A 404 -25.11 2.01 -19.19
CA GLU A 404 -25.51 2.05 -20.61
C GLU A 404 -24.34 1.70 -21.53
N ASN A 405 -23.12 2.11 -21.16
CA ASN A 405 -21.92 1.77 -21.93
C ASN A 405 -21.42 0.33 -21.68
N SER A 406 -21.76 -0.30 -20.54
CA SER A 406 -21.34 -1.67 -20.19
C SER A 406 -22.43 -2.73 -20.36
N GLY A 407 -23.68 -2.35 -20.59
CA GLY A 407 -24.82 -3.27 -20.68
C GLY A 407 -25.18 -3.97 -19.36
N PHE A 408 -24.66 -3.49 -18.22
CA PHE A 408 -24.84 -4.14 -16.93
C PHE A 408 -26.17 -3.76 -16.25
N GLN A 409 -27.02 -4.75 -16.00
CA GLN A 409 -28.05 -4.69 -14.97
C GLN A 409 -27.56 -5.44 -13.73
N PRO A 410 -27.59 -4.83 -12.53
CA PRO A 410 -27.28 -5.55 -11.29
C PRO A 410 -28.24 -6.73 -11.13
N PRO A 411 -27.78 -7.86 -10.57
CA PRO A 411 -28.67 -8.97 -10.27
C PRO A 411 -29.79 -8.48 -9.36
N SER A 412 -31.04 -8.73 -9.76
CA SER A 412 -32.17 -8.53 -8.84
C SER A 412 -31.98 -9.48 -7.65
N PRO A 413 -32.24 -9.03 -6.41
CA PRO A 413 -32.18 -9.92 -5.27
C PRO A 413 -33.12 -11.10 -5.54
N LYS A 414 -32.54 -12.29 -5.74
CA LYS A 414 -33.32 -13.52 -5.79
C LYS A 414 -33.93 -13.67 -4.41
N LYS A 415 -35.24 -13.39 -4.30
CA LYS A 415 -36.03 -14.00 -3.23
C LYS A 415 -36.03 -15.49 -3.53
N GLU A 416 -35.10 -16.22 -2.93
CA GLU A 416 -35.30 -17.64 -2.72
C GLU A 416 -36.47 -17.76 -1.74
N GLU A 417 -37.68 -17.90 -2.28
CA GLU A 417 -38.75 -18.56 -1.56
C GLU A 417 -38.29 -20.00 -1.34
N VAL A 418 -37.74 -20.26 -0.17
CA VAL A 418 -37.55 -21.61 0.34
C VAL A 418 -38.94 -22.23 0.44
N GLN A 419 -39.33 -23.01 -0.57
CA GLN A 419 -40.46 -23.92 -0.45
C GLN A 419 -40.06 -25.00 0.54
N ILE A 420 -40.53 -24.87 1.77
CA ILE A 420 -40.46 -25.93 2.77
C ILE A 420 -41.40 -27.03 2.30
N GLU A 421 -40.87 -28.01 1.57
CA GLU A 421 -41.55 -29.29 1.41
C GLU A 421 -41.61 -29.97 2.78
N THR A 422 -42.83 -30.09 3.30
CA THR A 422 -43.14 -30.87 4.50
C THR A 422 -42.83 -32.33 4.24
N ILE A 423 -41.72 -32.84 4.81
CA ILE A 423 -41.42 -34.26 4.88
C ILE A 423 -42.36 -34.91 5.93
N PRO A 424 -43.06 -36.02 5.62
CA PRO A 424 -43.91 -36.69 6.59
C PRO A 424 -43.06 -37.33 7.69
N ARG A 425 -43.48 -37.15 8.95
CA ARG A 425 -42.96 -37.89 10.10
C ARG A 425 -43.19 -39.38 9.91
N THR A 426 -42.11 -40.15 9.87
CA THR A 426 -42.09 -41.54 10.32
C THR A 426 -41.10 -41.68 11.46
N ALA A 427 -41.61 -42.21 12.56
CA ALA A 427 -40.89 -42.54 13.77
C ALA A 427 -39.92 -43.71 13.54
N GLU A 428 -39.06 -43.94 14.54
CA GLU A 428 -38.09 -45.04 14.68
C GLU A 428 -36.69 -44.76 14.13
N LEU A 429 -35.81 -44.26 15.00
CA LEU A 429 -34.65 -45.02 15.53
C LEU A 429 -33.82 -44.10 16.42
N THR A 430 -34.28 -43.98 17.67
CA THR A 430 -33.42 -43.71 18.83
C THR A 430 -32.73 -45.00 19.21
N GLU A 431 -31.39 -45.00 19.17
CA GLU A 431 -30.43 -45.85 19.91
C GLU A 431 -29.21 -46.12 19.01
N GLU A 432 -28.24 -45.20 19.05
CA GLU A 432 -26.80 -45.48 19.09
C GLU A 432 -26.04 -44.16 18.96
N LEU A 433 -24.95 -44.02 19.74
CA LEU A 433 -24.05 -42.86 19.85
C LEU A 433 -24.41 -41.82 20.95
N GLU A 434 -24.87 -42.29 22.10
CA GLU A 434 -24.30 -41.82 23.37
C GLU A 434 -23.19 -42.80 23.76
N MET A 435 -21.97 -42.27 23.95
CA MET A 435 -20.81 -42.78 24.70
C MET A 435 -19.51 -42.52 23.93
N ILE A 436 -18.83 -41.43 24.30
CA ILE A 436 -17.44 -41.38 24.81
C ILE A 436 -17.03 -39.90 24.81
N ALA A 437 -17.09 -39.29 25.99
CA ALA A 437 -16.23 -38.15 26.34
C ALA A 437 -14.88 -38.72 26.84
N PRO A 438 -13.79 -37.93 26.78
CA PRO A 438 -13.28 -37.48 28.07
C PRO A 438 -12.86 -36.00 28.11
N GLU A 439 -12.78 -35.56 29.36
CA GLU A 439 -12.47 -34.24 29.90
C GLU A 439 -11.03 -33.76 29.63
N GLY A 440 -10.91 -32.43 29.45
CA GLY A 440 -9.99 -31.52 30.14
C GLY A 440 -8.47 -31.68 30.00
N THR A 441 -7.79 -30.62 29.53
CA THR A 441 -6.82 -29.84 30.33
C THR A 441 -6.42 -28.53 29.61
N ASP A 442 -6.24 -27.49 30.41
CA ASP A 442 -5.60 -26.21 30.12
C ASP A 442 -4.21 -26.33 29.45
N GLU A 443 -3.74 -25.17 28.94
CA GLU A 443 -2.40 -24.83 28.43
C GLU A 443 -2.21 -24.86 26.91
N LEU A 444 -2.45 -23.73 26.25
CA LEU A 444 -1.70 -23.32 25.04
C LEU A 444 -1.40 -21.82 25.09
N SER A 445 -0.43 -21.47 25.93
CA SER A 445 0.41 -20.29 25.77
C SER A 445 1.83 -20.78 25.50
N GLN A 446 2.51 -20.15 24.55
CA GLN A 446 3.94 -20.34 24.20
C GLN A 446 4.29 -21.65 23.48
N GLN A 447 4.59 -21.54 22.18
CA GLN A 447 5.92 -21.89 21.65
C GLN A 447 6.00 -21.58 20.15
N SER A 448 6.65 -20.46 19.86
CA SER A 448 7.54 -20.33 18.71
C SER A 448 8.76 -21.22 18.90
N GLN A 449 9.39 -21.61 17.79
CA GLN A 449 10.66 -22.35 17.64
C GLN A 449 10.47 -23.83 17.31
N ASP A 450 10.50 -24.16 16.02
CA ASP A 450 11.68 -24.82 15.48
C ASP A 450 11.65 -24.86 13.94
N GLY A 451 12.74 -24.36 13.35
CA GLY A 451 13.01 -24.49 11.93
C GLY A 451 13.81 -25.76 11.66
N LYS A 452 13.54 -26.39 10.53
CA LYS A 452 14.49 -27.20 9.76
C LYS A 452 13.86 -27.57 8.42
N LEU A 453 14.34 -26.96 7.34
CA LEU A 453 14.39 -27.63 6.03
C LEU A 453 15.62 -27.12 5.28
N SER A 454 16.51 -28.06 4.99
CA SER A 454 17.79 -27.91 4.31
C SER A 454 17.65 -28.25 2.83
N ILE A 455 18.15 -27.41 1.92
CA ILE A 455 18.53 -27.82 0.56
C ILE A 455 19.81 -27.09 0.18
N GLY A 456 20.85 -27.85 -0.17
CA GLY A 456 22.18 -27.36 -0.52
C GLY A 456 22.31 -26.98 -1.99
N VAL A 457 23.24 -26.06 -2.27
CA VAL A 457 23.77 -25.79 -3.60
C VAL A 457 25.28 -25.52 -3.49
N GLU A 458 26.05 -26.24 -4.30
CA GLU A 458 27.50 -26.14 -4.49
C GLU A 458 27.96 -24.75 -4.98
N GLU A 459 29.05 -24.25 -4.40
CA GLU A 459 29.80 -23.10 -4.88
C GLU A 459 30.83 -23.50 -5.96
N GLN A 460 30.97 -22.68 -7.00
CA GLN A 460 32.26 -22.49 -7.68
C GLN A 460 32.53 -20.99 -7.95
N PRO A 461 33.81 -20.55 -7.90
CA PRO A 461 34.17 -19.14 -7.83
C PRO A 461 34.47 -18.53 -9.21
N SER A 462 34.09 -17.27 -9.42
CA SER A 462 34.56 -16.51 -10.59
C SER A 462 34.74 -15.00 -10.31
N ARG A 463 36.02 -14.64 -10.24
CA ARG A 463 36.70 -13.37 -10.60
C ARG A 463 35.92 -12.04 -10.65
N THR A 464 36.43 -11.13 -9.83
CA THR A 464 36.18 -9.70 -9.75
C THR A 464 36.58 -8.89 -10.99
N LYS A 465 35.83 -7.81 -11.26
CA LYS A 465 36.31 -6.56 -11.87
C LYS A 465 35.85 -5.39 -11.00
N PRO A 466 36.63 -4.30 -10.87
CA PRO A 466 36.31 -3.22 -9.94
C PRO A 466 35.21 -2.32 -10.54
N THR A 467 34.03 -2.36 -9.94
CA THR A 467 32.98 -1.36 -10.20
C THR A 467 33.34 -0.11 -9.41
N LYS A 468 33.41 1.05 -10.08
CA LYS A 468 33.58 2.35 -9.40
C LYS A 468 32.50 2.51 -8.34
N THR A 469 32.92 2.71 -7.08
CA THR A 469 32.06 3.15 -5.99
C THR A 469 31.56 4.56 -6.33
N VAL A 470 30.29 4.67 -6.70
CA VAL A 470 29.58 5.97 -6.73
C VAL A 470 29.09 6.18 -5.31
N GLU A 471 29.48 7.30 -4.68
CA GLU A 471 28.94 7.70 -3.38
C GLU A 471 27.41 7.70 -3.46
N VAL A 472 26.78 6.90 -2.60
CA VAL A 472 25.34 6.92 -2.37
C VAL A 472 25.02 8.29 -1.77
N LEU A 473 24.33 9.13 -2.53
CA LEU A 473 23.77 10.37 -2.01
C LEU A 473 22.57 10.00 -1.14
N ASP A 474 22.82 9.59 0.10
CA ASP A 474 21.78 9.63 1.12
C ASP A 474 21.32 11.09 1.23
N ALA A 475 20.03 11.34 1.02
CA ALA A 475 19.46 12.62 1.43
C ALA A 475 19.70 12.71 2.94
N PRO A 476 20.48 13.68 3.45
CA PRO A 476 20.85 13.70 4.85
C PRO A 476 19.58 13.70 5.70
N GLU A 477 19.36 12.62 6.43
CA GLU A 477 18.32 12.51 7.44
C GLU A 477 18.94 13.13 8.70
N GLU A 478 18.50 14.34 9.09
CA GLU A 478 18.98 14.93 10.34
C GLU A 478 18.53 14.05 11.52
N GLY A 479 19.52 13.59 12.28
CA GLY A 479 19.32 12.70 13.41
C GLY A 479 20.64 12.17 13.98
N ASP A 480 21.68 13.00 14.01
CA ASP A 480 22.82 12.78 14.92
C ASP A 480 23.12 14.11 15.60
N SER A 481 22.79 14.17 16.89
CA SER A 481 23.21 15.24 17.79
C SER A 481 24.74 15.26 17.85
N VAL A 482 25.37 16.17 17.12
CA VAL A 482 26.78 16.48 17.32
C VAL A 482 26.88 17.36 18.56
N THR A 483 27.16 16.72 19.70
CA THR A 483 27.85 17.38 20.81
C THR A 483 29.25 17.77 20.35
N ARG A 484 29.51 19.07 20.28
CA ARG A 484 30.79 19.67 20.67
C ARG A 484 30.60 21.12 21.10
#